data_AF-A0A7K5PCK6-F1
#
_entry.id   AF-A0A7K5PCK6-F1
#
_cell.length_a   1.000
_cell.length_b   1.000
_cell.length_c   1.000
_cell.angle_alpha   90.00
_cell.angle_beta   90.00
_cell.angle_gamma   90.00
#
_symmetry.space_group_name_H-M   'P 1'
#
loop_
_entity.id
_entity.type
_entity.pdbx_description
1 polymer ?
#
loop_
_entity_poly.entity_id
_entity_poly.type
_entity_poly.pdbx_seq_one_letter_code
_entity_poly.pdbx_strand_id
1 'polypeptide(L)'
;LNTWKHPLGIPPPSEKDWPKEDEENFFLLDPDQKRDVLPQPFRMINKLVMQVFESAMEIIERREMLREAQKLKVQPKKCFPTAEFQVPERANCLAVSGKYIFVGLAVGLAAFNRCDFKDVRAWDADKTEICAIHASDLGNECHVLLAVDEMGLAWLFCFHKESFLLIKILNEVEDISQRSTCVEVVLSRGGDYAGILLQGNTKAWLEIYQLPKDSWLTEMEKNAEAAEELALRERRSSSSPEVGTFLLQELPVSAIQVNVELDPPVLLLTVRPPKPITGTSFKGPLDALKEVDDGSMLGLGYNHLIKDSQWELQEAIFCSTYQEYLEAEGVTEEEIPRYATFHFLLPSQILMGPETKVQPDIPVGIGVHWYGNHNFCLYLLNNSLKEKGDSDLKPDVVWPCAAPIACSAVSSCSRYLALAGEDATITIWDKHIGYPLSVTAILEERFIRSIHFL
;
A
#
# COMPACT_ATOMS: atom_id res chain seq x y z
N LEU A 1 -83.06 55.46 -16.68
CA LEU A 1 -83.59 55.60 -18.06
C LEU A 1 -82.46 55.27 -19.04
N ASN A 2 -82.68 54.22 -19.85
CA ASN A 2 -82.30 54.00 -21.26
C ASN A 2 -81.49 55.14 -21.94
N THR A 3 -80.47 54.95 -22.78
CA THR A 3 -80.06 53.83 -23.65
C THR A 3 -78.71 54.15 -24.32
N TRP A 4 -77.97 53.10 -24.67
CA TRP A 4 -76.83 52.92 -25.61
C TRP A 4 -76.45 54.01 -26.63
N LYS A 5 -75.13 54.09 -26.93
CA LYS A 5 -74.53 53.73 -28.24
C LYS A 5 -73.01 53.42 -28.11
N HIS A 6 -72.58 52.29 -28.68
CA HIS A 6 -71.18 51.88 -28.91
C HIS A 6 -70.56 52.60 -30.16
N PRO A 7 -69.34 52.26 -30.66
CA PRO A 7 -68.13 53.07 -30.53
C PRO A 7 -67.67 53.66 -31.88
N LEU A 8 -66.97 54.79 -31.88
CA LEU A 8 -66.27 55.28 -33.09
C LEU A 8 -64.85 54.71 -33.09
N GLY A 9 -64.53 53.92 -34.12
CA GLY A 9 -63.22 53.30 -34.32
C GLY A 9 -62.11 54.33 -34.50
N ILE A 10 -60.95 54.02 -33.95
CA ILE A 10 -59.70 54.76 -34.13
C ILE A 10 -59.17 54.43 -35.53
N PRO A 11 -58.77 55.42 -36.36
CA PRO A 11 -58.25 55.15 -37.69
C PRO A 11 -56.86 54.50 -37.59
N PRO A 12 -56.43 53.69 -38.58
CA PRO A 12 -55.09 53.13 -38.57
C PRO A 12 -54.06 54.26 -38.72
N PRO A 13 -52.89 54.16 -38.07
CA PRO A 13 -51.85 55.17 -38.14
C PRO A 13 -51.31 55.29 -39.58
N SER A 14 -51.14 56.52 -40.05
CA SER A 14 -50.51 56.78 -41.34
C SER A 14 -48.99 56.61 -41.23
N GLU A 15 -48.32 56.20 -42.31
CA GLU A 15 -46.86 56.03 -42.41
C GLU A 15 -46.01 57.26 -42.04
N LYS A 16 -46.64 58.41 -41.71
CA LYS A 16 -45.97 59.65 -41.33
C LYS A 16 -45.58 59.74 -39.85
N ASP A 17 -46.02 58.80 -39.01
CA ASP A 17 -45.70 58.78 -37.58
C ASP A 17 -44.67 57.70 -37.17
N TRP A 18 -44.04 57.03 -38.13
CA TRP A 18 -42.91 56.14 -37.84
C TRP A 18 -41.65 56.98 -37.60
N PRO A 19 -40.93 56.79 -36.48
CA PRO A 19 -39.59 57.34 -36.32
C PRO A 19 -38.74 56.86 -37.49
N LYS A 20 -38.01 57.78 -38.13
CA LYS A 20 -37.05 57.44 -39.20
C LYS A 20 -35.99 56.49 -38.63
N GLU A 21 -35.56 55.54 -39.45
CA GLU A 21 -34.63 54.42 -39.19
C GLU A 21 -33.19 54.82 -38.74
N ASP A 22 -33.00 55.95 -38.05
CA ASP A 22 -31.68 56.40 -37.56
C ASP A 22 -31.51 56.23 -36.04
N GLU A 23 -32.37 55.46 -35.36
CA GLU A 23 -32.24 55.14 -33.92
C GLU A 23 -31.76 53.70 -33.65
N GLU A 24 -30.74 53.22 -34.38
CA GLU A 24 -30.01 51.99 -33.98
C GLU A 24 -29.13 52.17 -32.73
N ASN A 25 -29.13 53.34 -32.11
CA ASN A 25 -28.24 53.67 -30.98
C ASN A 25 -28.91 53.67 -29.59
N PHE A 26 -30.16 53.22 -29.45
CA PHE A 26 -30.79 53.15 -28.12
C PHE A 26 -30.30 51.98 -27.24
N PHE A 27 -29.63 50.99 -27.84
CA PHE A 27 -29.05 49.84 -27.12
C PHE A 27 -27.58 50.04 -26.68
N LEU A 28 -26.97 51.19 -26.97
CA LEU A 28 -25.54 51.46 -26.77
C LEU A 28 -25.20 52.31 -25.53
N LEU A 29 -26.07 52.33 -24.52
CA LEU A 29 -25.83 53.05 -23.25
C LEU A 29 -25.82 52.13 -22.03
N ASP A 30 -25.29 50.92 -22.18
CA ASP A 30 -24.84 50.13 -21.03
C ASP A 30 -23.34 50.39 -20.79
N PRO A 31 -22.95 51.22 -19.80
CA PRO A 31 -21.55 51.54 -19.53
C PRO A 31 -20.71 50.30 -19.14
N ASP A 32 -21.34 49.22 -18.70
CA ASP A 32 -20.66 47.96 -18.34
C ASP A 32 -20.26 47.13 -19.58
N GLN A 33 -20.87 47.37 -20.74
CA GLN A 33 -20.57 46.63 -21.97
C GLN A 33 -19.18 46.99 -22.55
N LYS A 34 -18.56 48.07 -22.07
CA LYS A 34 -17.15 48.41 -22.36
C LYS A 34 -16.15 47.48 -21.66
N ARG A 35 -16.58 46.75 -20.62
CA ARG A 35 -15.72 45.86 -19.81
C ARG A 35 -16.06 44.39 -19.97
N ASP A 36 -17.33 44.07 -20.28
CA ASP A 36 -17.81 42.69 -20.37
C ASP A 36 -18.63 42.51 -21.65
N VAL A 37 -18.07 41.74 -22.60
CA VAL A 37 -18.58 41.61 -23.99
C VAL A 37 -19.86 40.76 -24.04
N LEU A 38 -20.19 40.03 -22.96
CA LEU A 38 -21.32 39.12 -22.94
C LEU A 38 -22.67 39.86 -22.94
N PRO A 39 -23.65 39.42 -23.77
CA PRO A 39 -25.02 39.91 -23.71
C PRO A 39 -25.74 39.40 -22.44
N GLN A 40 -26.78 40.10 -22.01
CA GLN A 40 -27.69 39.58 -20.98
C GLN A 40 -28.43 38.34 -21.53
N PRO A 41 -28.64 37.27 -20.73
CA PRO A 41 -28.40 37.14 -19.28
C PRO A 41 -27.02 36.57 -18.90
N PHE A 42 -26.19 36.20 -19.89
CA PHE A 42 -24.92 35.51 -19.67
C PHE A 42 -23.90 36.35 -18.90
N ARG A 43 -23.97 37.68 -19.00
CA ARG A 43 -23.14 38.59 -18.18
C ARG A 43 -23.41 38.45 -16.68
N MET A 44 -24.68 38.37 -16.29
CA MET A 44 -25.05 38.20 -14.88
C MET A 44 -24.58 36.84 -14.36
N ILE A 45 -24.71 35.79 -15.19
CA ILE A 45 -24.19 34.46 -14.88
C ILE A 45 -22.67 34.50 -14.73
N ASN A 46 -21.95 35.14 -15.66
CA ASN A 46 -20.50 35.28 -15.62
C ASN A 46 -20.03 36.01 -14.34
N LYS A 47 -20.67 37.13 -13.98
CA LYS A 47 -20.36 37.86 -12.74
C LYS A 47 -20.55 36.98 -11.49
N LEU A 48 -21.64 36.21 -11.42
CA LEU A 48 -21.88 35.30 -10.29
C LEU A 48 -20.86 34.15 -10.25
N VAL A 49 -20.54 33.57 -11.40
CA VAL A 49 -19.55 32.49 -11.50
C VAL A 49 -18.15 33.00 -11.09
N MET A 50 -17.74 34.16 -11.60
CA MET A 50 -16.47 34.79 -11.24
C MET A 50 -16.41 35.14 -9.74
N GLN A 51 -17.50 35.65 -9.16
CA GLN A 51 -17.56 35.93 -7.73
C GLN A 51 -17.41 34.66 -6.87
N VAL A 52 -17.98 33.54 -7.32
CA VAL A 52 -17.79 32.25 -6.65
C VAL A 52 -16.34 31.80 -6.75
N PHE A 53 -15.71 31.94 -7.92
CA PHE A 53 -14.29 31.61 -8.10
C PHE A 53 -13.37 32.49 -7.25
N GLU A 54 -13.57 33.81 -7.23
CA GLU A 54 -12.79 34.74 -6.41
C GLU A 54 -12.94 34.42 -4.91
N SER A 55 -14.16 34.18 -4.44
CA SER A 55 -14.42 33.80 -3.05
C SER A 55 -13.76 32.46 -2.69
N ALA A 56 -13.83 31.47 -3.58
CA ALA A 56 -13.16 30.19 -3.39
C ALA A 56 -11.63 30.36 -3.34
N MET A 57 -11.06 31.18 -4.22
CA MET A 57 -9.63 31.46 -4.27
C MET A 57 -9.15 32.13 -2.99
N GLU A 58 -9.88 33.14 -2.49
CA GLU A 58 -9.56 33.82 -1.22
C GLU A 58 -9.58 32.84 -0.03
N ILE A 59 -10.54 31.90 -0.01
CA ILE A 59 -10.61 30.86 1.02
C ILE A 59 -9.40 29.91 0.92
N ILE A 60 -9.00 29.52 -0.30
CA ILE A 60 -7.84 28.65 -0.54
C ILE A 60 -6.55 29.33 -0.09
N GLU A 61 -6.31 30.57 -0.53
CA GLU A 61 -5.12 31.36 -0.18
C GLU A 61 -5.02 31.54 1.34
N ARG A 62 -6.13 31.89 2.01
CA ARG A 62 -6.16 32.00 3.48
C ARG A 62 -5.77 30.68 4.16
N ARG A 63 -6.27 29.54 3.66
CA ARG A 63 -5.94 28.22 4.20
C ARG A 63 -4.50 27.80 3.91
N GLU A 64 -3.94 28.21 2.78
CA GLU A 64 -2.54 27.96 2.43
C GLU A 64 -1.58 28.77 3.32
N MET A 65 -1.83 30.06 3.49
CA MET A 65 -1.05 30.90 4.41
C MET A 65 -1.05 30.33 5.84
N LEU A 66 -2.19 29.85 6.32
CA LEU A 66 -2.27 29.19 7.64
C LEU A 66 -1.49 27.88 7.69
N ARG A 67 -1.53 27.06 6.63
CA ARG A 67 -0.75 25.81 6.54
C ARG A 67 0.76 26.09 6.48
N GLU A 68 1.20 27.09 5.74
CA GLU A 68 2.61 27.50 5.68
C GLU A 68 3.10 28.02 7.03
N ALA A 69 2.32 28.88 7.69
CA ALA A 69 2.62 29.34 9.04
C ALA A 69 2.67 28.21 10.06
N GLN A 70 1.90 27.13 9.87
CA GLN A 70 2.00 25.91 10.68
C GLN A 70 3.24 25.08 10.34
N LYS A 71 3.57 24.90 9.06
CA LYS A 71 4.79 24.19 8.62
C LYS A 71 6.05 24.84 9.21
N LEU A 72 6.12 26.17 9.23
CA LEU A 72 7.24 26.92 9.83
C LEU A 72 7.36 26.75 11.35
N LYS A 73 6.27 26.38 12.04
CA LYS A 73 6.27 26.13 13.49
C LYS A 73 6.73 24.74 13.87
N VAL A 74 6.63 23.76 12.97
CA VAL A 74 7.02 22.38 13.25
C VAL A 74 8.49 22.21 12.89
N GLN A 75 9.38 22.41 13.87
CA GLN A 75 10.76 21.97 13.72
C GLN A 75 10.81 20.43 13.82
N PRO A 76 11.49 19.74 12.90
CA PRO A 76 11.65 18.29 12.99
C PRO A 76 12.35 17.94 14.31
N LYS A 77 11.78 16.97 15.03
CA LYS A 77 12.31 16.52 16.32
C LYS A 77 13.69 15.90 16.10
N LYS A 78 14.73 16.54 16.61
CA LYS A 78 16.09 15.98 16.60
C LYS A 78 16.15 14.85 17.62
N CYS A 79 16.35 13.62 17.16
CA CYS A 79 16.54 12.46 18.01
C CYS A 79 18.04 12.29 18.28
N PHE A 80 18.40 12.17 19.56
CA PHE A 80 19.76 11.85 20.00
C PHE A 80 19.77 10.41 20.53
N PRO A 81 20.86 9.65 20.31
CA PRO A 81 20.99 8.30 20.86
C PRO A 81 21.00 8.37 22.39
N THR A 82 20.18 7.52 23.02
CA THR A 82 20.01 7.51 24.49
C THR A 82 20.87 6.45 25.18
N ALA A 83 21.20 5.36 24.48
CA ALA A 83 21.94 4.23 25.01
C ALA A 83 22.67 3.47 23.91
N GLU A 84 23.72 2.74 24.29
CA GLU A 84 24.46 1.81 23.46
C GLU A 84 24.50 0.45 24.17
N PHE A 85 24.39 -0.63 23.42
CA PHE A 85 24.52 -1.98 23.92
C PHE A 85 25.37 -2.82 22.96
N GLN A 86 26.06 -3.82 23.49
CA GLN A 86 26.90 -4.70 22.68
C GLN A 86 26.07 -5.88 22.20
N VAL A 87 26.26 -6.23 20.93
CA VAL A 87 25.69 -7.40 20.31
C VAL A 87 26.79 -8.45 20.22
N PRO A 88 26.50 -9.74 20.51
CA PRO A 88 27.52 -10.79 20.60
C PRO A 88 28.30 -10.99 19.30
N GLU A 89 27.67 -10.73 18.16
CA GLU A 89 28.28 -10.83 16.83
C GLU A 89 27.90 -9.65 15.93
N ARG A 90 28.33 -9.71 14.66
CA ARG A 90 27.97 -8.74 13.63
C ARG A 90 26.45 -8.75 13.41
N ALA A 91 25.81 -7.62 13.70
CA ALA A 91 24.42 -7.36 13.39
C ALA A 91 24.24 -6.93 11.94
N ASN A 92 23.29 -7.54 11.24
CA ASN A 92 22.94 -7.23 9.86
C ASN A 92 21.62 -6.47 9.74
N CYS A 93 20.64 -6.85 10.56
CA CYS A 93 19.31 -6.26 10.56
C CYS A 93 18.72 -6.19 11.97
N LEU A 94 17.70 -5.34 12.14
CA LEU A 94 17.05 -5.10 13.41
C LEU A 94 15.54 -4.94 13.22
N ALA A 95 14.75 -5.54 14.10
CA ALA A 95 13.31 -5.29 14.21
C ALA A 95 12.94 -5.06 15.68
N VAL A 96 11.98 -4.17 15.92
CA VAL A 96 11.50 -3.88 17.28
C VAL A 96 10.03 -4.24 17.36
N SER A 97 9.67 -5.02 18.37
CA SER A 97 8.28 -5.38 18.65
C SER A 97 8.05 -5.43 20.16
N GLY A 98 7.12 -4.59 20.63
CA GLY A 98 6.78 -4.48 22.05
C GLY A 98 7.98 -4.15 22.94
N LYS A 99 8.28 -5.08 23.86
CA LYS A 99 9.38 -4.99 24.83
C LYS A 99 10.70 -5.60 24.35
N TYR A 100 10.74 -6.14 23.14
CA TYR A 100 11.93 -6.81 22.62
C TYR A 100 12.50 -6.13 21.37
N ILE A 101 13.81 -6.27 21.24
CA ILE A 101 14.59 -5.90 20.06
C ILE A 101 15.15 -7.19 19.49
N PHE A 102 14.81 -7.49 18.25
CA PHE A 102 15.28 -8.66 17.53
C PHE A 102 16.40 -8.24 16.58
N VAL A 103 17.52 -8.94 16.65
CA VAL A 103 18.73 -8.68 15.86
C VAL A 103 19.01 -9.90 15.00
N GLY A 104 19.22 -9.67 13.71
CA GLY A 104 19.73 -10.68 12.78
C GLY A 104 21.25 -10.64 12.80
N LEU A 105 21.86 -11.77 13.08
CA LEU A 105 23.28 -11.97 13.22
C LEU A 105 23.82 -12.79 12.04
N ALA A 106 25.14 -12.80 11.91
CA ALA A 106 25.84 -13.67 10.96
C ALA A 106 25.64 -15.17 11.25
N VAL A 107 25.29 -15.54 12.49
CA VAL A 107 25.07 -16.94 12.91
C VAL A 107 23.65 -17.23 13.38
N GLY A 108 22.69 -16.34 13.11
CA GLY A 108 21.28 -16.60 13.43
C GLY A 108 20.54 -15.37 13.97
N LEU A 109 19.73 -15.57 15.01
CA LEU A 109 18.84 -14.55 15.57
C LEU A 109 19.13 -14.33 17.05
N ALA A 110 19.02 -13.09 17.52
CA ALA A 110 19.06 -12.78 18.95
C ALA A 110 17.92 -11.84 19.35
N ALA A 111 17.38 -12.05 20.55
CA ALA A 111 16.38 -11.21 21.18
C ALA A 111 16.99 -10.50 22.40
N PHE A 112 16.75 -9.20 22.50
CA PHE A 112 17.18 -8.34 23.60
C PHE A 112 15.98 -7.67 24.24
N ASN A 113 16.03 -7.47 25.55
CA ASN A 113 15.01 -6.68 26.22
C ASN A 113 15.25 -5.19 25.95
N ARG A 114 14.22 -4.45 25.54
CA ARG A 114 14.30 -3.02 25.23
C ARG A 114 14.64 -2.14 26.45
N CYS A 115 14.28 -2.57 27.66
CA CYS A 115 14.53 -1.80 28.89
C CYS A 115 15.96 -1.97 29.40
N ASP A 116 16.42 -3.21 29.46
CA ASP A 116 17.69 -3.57 30.10
C ASP A 116 18.83 -3.83 29.11
N PHE A 117 18.51 -3.91 27.81
CA PHE A 117 19.41 -4.26 26.71
C PHE A 117 20.22 -5.54 26.95
N LYS A 118 19.70 -6.43 27.80
CA LYS A 118 20.29 -7.75 28.07
C LYS A 118 19.78 -8.76 27.06
N ASP A 119 20.69 -9.65 26.69
CA ASP A 119 20.44 -10.82 25.87
C ASP A 119 19.41 -11.70 26.58
N VAL A 120 18.27 -11.87 25.92
CA VAL A 120 17.20 -12.72 26.39
C VAL A 120 17.42 -14.13 25.85
N ARG A 121 17.65 -14.24 24.54
CA ARG A 121 17.99 -15.52 23.90
C ARG A 121 18.63 -15.34 22.54
N ALA A 122 19.46 -16.31 22.17
CA ALA A 122 19.93 -16.50 20.81
C ALA A 122 19.35 -17.80 20.23
N TRP A 123 19.00 -17.76 18.94
CA TRP A 123 18.74 -18.90 18.10
C TRP A 123 19.92 -19.02 17.13
N ASP A 124 20.67 -20.10 17.26
CA ASP A 124 21.83 -20.41 16.42
C ASP A 124 21.41 -21.48 15.41
N ALA A 125 21.71 -21.23 14.14
CA ALA A 125 21.31 -22.09 13.03
C ALA A 125 22.50 -22.46 12.17
N ASP A 126 23.46 -23.14 12.80
CA ASP A 126 24.61 -23.78 12.15
C ASP A 126 25.27 -22.89 11.07
N LYS A 127 25.42 -21.59 11.37
CA LYS A 127 26.01 -20.51 10.52
C LYS A 127 25.11 -19.95 9.42
N THR A 128 23.79 -19.92 9.61
CA THR A 128 22.89 -19.22 8.69
C THR A 128 22.88 -17.72 9.00
N GLU A 129 23.35 -16.90 8.05
CA GLU A 129 23.33 -15.43 8.17
C GLU A 129 21.92 -14.89 7.91
N ILE A 130 21.39 -14.08 8.84
CA ILE A 130 20.08 -13.44 8.71
C ILE A 130 20.21 -12.02 8.18
N CYS A 131 19.58 -11.75 7.04
CA CYS A 131 19.70 -10.51 6.28
C CYS A 131 18.56 -9.52 6.54
N ALA A 132 17.34 -10.01 6.80
CA ALA A 132 16.18 -9.17 7.06
C ALA A 132 15.27 -9.78 8.13
N ILE A 133 14.67 -8.93 8.98
CA ILE A 133 13.71 -9.35 10.00
C ILE A 133 12.53 -8.40 10.01
N HIS A 134 11.34 -8.97 10.08
CA HIS A 134 10.10 -8.27 10.38
C HIS A 134 9.46 -8.89 11.61
N ALA A 135 9.06 -8.05 12.56
CA ALA A 135 8.46 -8.48 13.82
C ALA A 135 7.07 -7.83 14.00
N SER A 136 6.12 -8.59 14.52
CA SER A 136 4.81 -8.08 14.93
C SER A 136 4.44 -8.59 16.33
N ASP A 137 3.80 -7.73 17.10
CA ASP A 137 3.25 -8.07 18.42
C ASP A 137 1.90 -8.76 18.25
N LEU A 138 1.76 -9.96 18.81
CA LEU A 138 0.49 -10.70 18.85
C LEU A 138 -0.29 -10.43 20.14
N GLY A 139 0.33 -9.82 21.15
CA GLY A 139 -0.17 -9.76 22.53
C GLY A 139 0.30 -10.94 23.37
N ASN A 140 0.01 -10.90 24.68
CA ASN A 140 0.36 -11.94 25.66
C ASN A 140 1.85 -12.33 25.66
N GLU A 141 2.75 -11.36 25.46
CA GLU A 141 4.21 -11.58 25.33
C GLU A 141 4.62 -12.52 24.19
N CYS A 142 3.72 -12.71 23.22
CA CYS A 142 3.94 -13.50 22.03
C CYS A 142 4.20 -12.57 20.83
N HIS A 143 5.24 -12.87 20.08
CA HIS A 143 5.67 -12.09 18.92
C HIS A 143 5.89 -13.01 17.72
N VAL A 144 5.46 -12.58 16.54
CA VAL A 144 5.74 -13.29 15.28
C VAL A 144 6.87 -12.59 14.56
N LEU A 145 7.75 -13.39 13.99
CA LEU A 145 8.95 -12.96 13.31
C LEU A 145 9.02 -13.63 11.93
N LEU A 146 9.25 -12.84 10.90
CA LEU A 146 9.72 -13.32 9.60
C LEU A 146 11.18 -12.94 9.49
N ALA A 147 12.05 -13.93 9.29
CA ALA A 147 13.46 -13.72 9.03
C ALA A 147 13.82 -14.25 7.64
N VAL A 148 14.67 -13.53 6.91
CA VAL A 148 15.19 -13.97 5.61
C VAL A 148 16.69 -14.20 5.72
N ASP A 149 17.15 -15.37 5.29
CA ASP A 149 18.56 -15.71 5.31
C ASP A 149 19.34 -15.24 4.07
N GLU A 150 20.67 -15.43 4.08
CA GLU A 150 21.57 -15.13 2.95
C GLU A 150 21.21 -15.88 1.66
N MET A 151 20.53 -17.03 1.77
CA MET A 151 20.09 -17.85 0.64
C MET A 151 18.67 -17.48 0.17
N GLY A 152 18.05 -16.47 0.77
CA GLY A 152 16.70 -16.01 0.47
C GLY A 152 15.58 -16.95 0.93
N LEU A 153 15.80 -17.82 1.93
CA LEU A 153 14.69 -18.55 2.57
C LEU A 153 14.00 -17.66 3.59
N ALA A 154 12.67 -17.70 3.58
CA ALA A 154 11.82 -17.00 4.53
C ALA A 154 11.42 -17.95 5.68
N TRP A 155 11.95 -17.67 6.86
CA TRP A 155 11.73 -18.41 8.09
C TRP A 155 10.67 -17.72 8.94
N LEU A 156 9.63 -18.46 9.31
CA LEU A 156 8.56 -17.98 10.20
C LEU A 156 8.79 -18.50 11.61
N PHE A 157 9.06 -17.59 12.54
CA PHE A 157 9.22 -17.89 13.96
C PHE A 157 8.10 -17.29 14.81
N CYS A 158 7.84 -17.94 15.92
CA CYS A 158 7.12 -17.41 17.06
C CYS A 158 8.08 -17.24 18.22
N PHE A 159 8.03 -16.10 18.90
CA PHE A 159 8.80 -15.81 20.10
C PHE A 159 7.86 -15.62 21.28
N HIS A 160 7.94 -16.53 22.26
CA HIS A 160 7.10 -16.52 23.45
C HIS A 160 7.93 -16.95 24.67
N LYS A 161 7.71 -16.30 25.82
CA LYS A 161 8.44 -16.54 27.08
C LYS A 161 9.95 -16.73 26.85
N GLU A 162 10.56 -15.78 26.15
CA GLU A 162 12.00 -15.76 25.93
C GLU A 162 12.53 -16.97 25.14
N SER A 163 11.72 -17.57 24.25
CA SER A 163 12.08 -18.74 23.45
C SER A 163 11.66 -18.56 22.00
N PHE A 164 12.57 -18.85 21.06
CA PHE A 164 12.26 -18.91 19.63
C PHE A 164 11.72 -20.29 19.27
N LEU A 165 10.61 -20.32 18.54
CA LEU A 165 9.96 -21.52 18.03
C LEU A 165 9.82 -21.37 16.52
N LEU A 166 10.47 -22.24 15.76
CA LEU A 166 10.34 -22.27 14.31
C LEU A 166 9.02 -22.93 13.94
N ILE A 167 8.16 -22.21 13.22
CA ILE A 167 6.87 -22.74 12.74
C ILE A 167 7.07 -23.42 11.38
N LYS A 168 7.61 -22.69 10.40
CA LYS A 168 7.73 -23.15 9.02
C LYS A 168 8.75 -22.33 8.23
N ILE A 169 9.40 -22.96 7.26
CA ILE A 169 10.13 -22.29 6.19
C ILE A 169 9.15 -22.15 5.00
N LEU A 170 8.84 -20.91 4.59
CA LEU A 170 7.71 -20.66 3.68
C LEU A 170 8.00 -21.04 2.23
N ASN A 171 9.23 -20.82 1.77
CA ASN A 171 9.67 -21.12 0.39
C ASN A 171 10.61 -22.33 0.32
N GLU A 172 10.45 -23.30 1.22
CA GLU A 172 11.18 -24.56 1.15
C GLU A 172 10.69 -25.40 -0.04
N VAL A 173 11.62 -25.83 -0.88
CA VAL A 173 11.33 -26.67 -2.05
C VAL A 173 12.33 -27.83 -2.07
N GLU A 174 11.85 -29.04 -2.36
CA GLU A 174 12.68 -30.26 -2.41
C GLU A 174 13.72 -30.21 -3.55
N ASP A 175 13.39 -29.53 -4.66
CA ASP A 175 14.25 -29.38 -5.83
C ASP A 175 14.98 -28.04 -5.82
N ILE A 176 16.31 -28.08 -5.64
CA ILE A 176 17.19 -26.91 -5.61
C ILE A 176 17.11 -26.12 -6.93
N SER A 177 16.81 -26.77 -8.06
CA SER A 177 16.70 -26.10 -9.36
C SER A 177 15.46 -25.20 -9.48
N GLN A 178 14.45 -25.41 -8.63
CA GLN A 178 13.22 -24.61 -8.57
C GLN A 178 13.19 -23.66 -7.37
N ARG A 179 14.30 -23.51 -6.66
CA ARG A 179 14.37 -22.66 -5.47
C ARG A 179 14.06 -21.21 -5.86
N SER A 180 13.11 -20.62 -5.15
CA SER A 180 12.81 -19.20 -5.24
C SER A 180 13.56 -18.44 -4.15
N THR A 181 14.01 -17.24 -4.50
CA THR A 181 14.66 -16.32 -3.56
C THR A 181 13.60 -15.36 -3.02
N CYS A 182 13.52 -15.19 -1.70
CA CYS A 182 12.65 -14.20 -1.10
C CYS A 182 13.29 -12.81 -1.19
N VAL A 183 12.57 -11.87 -1.80
CA VAL A 183 13.03 -10.50 -2.07
C VAL A 183 12.51 -9.52 -1.03
N GLU A 184 11.25 -9.69 -0.61
CA GLU A 184 10.59 -8.81 0.36
C GLU A 184 9.64 -9.61 1.23
N VAL A 185 9.59 -9.29 2.52
CA VAL A 185 8.65 -9.88 3.47
C VAL A 185 7.93 -8.77 4.22
N VAL A 186 6.63 -8.94 4.46
CA VAL A 186 5.83 -7.98 5.20
C VAL A 186 4.90 -8.73 6.14
N LEU A 187 4.83 -8.28 7.40
CA LEU A 187 3.83 -8.72 8.36
C LEU A 187 2.72 -7.69 8.44
N SER A 188 1.48 -8.18 8.47
CA SER A 188 0.34 -7.33 8.82
C SER A 188 0.42 -6.86 10.26
N ARG A 189 -0.21 -5.72 10.52
CA ARG A 189 -0.38 -5.20 11.88
C ARG A 189 -1.26 -6.15 12.67
N GLY A 190 -0.79 -6.57 13.84
CA GLY A 190 -1.49 -7.55 14.67
C GLY A 190 -1.17 -9.01 14.32
N GLY A 191 -0.45 -9.26 13.22
CA GLY A 191 0.10 -10.57 12.86
C GLY A 191 -0.92 -11.59 12.35
N ASP A 192 -2.02 -11.15 11.73
CA ASP A 192 -3.04 -12.04 11.16
C ASP A 192 -2.64 -12.60 9.78
N TYR A 193 -1.81 -11.86 9.05
CA TYR A 193 -1.31 -12.17 7.72
C TYR A 193 0.19 -11.91 7.58
N ALA A 194 0.84 -12.73 6.74
CA ALA A 194 2.20 -12.58 6.26
C ALA A 194 2.20 -12.55 4.74
N GLY A 195 3.00 -11.68 4.13
CA GLY A 195 3.22 -11.67 2.69
C GLY A 195 4.70 -11.83 2.37
N ILE A 196 5.00 -12.62 1.35
CA ILE A 196 6.36 -12.84 0.85
C ILE A 196 6.40 -12.64 -0.67
N LEU A 197 7.34 -11.82 -1.14
CA LEU A 197 7.64 -11.65 -2.55
C LEU A 197 8.74 -12.64 -2.92
N LEU A 198 8.44 -13.56 -3.83
CA LEU A 198 9.34 -14.60 -4.30
C LEU A 198 9.78 -14.31 -5.73
N GLN A 199 11.06 -14.58 -5.98
CA GLN A 199 11.66 -14.48 -7.29
C GLN A 199 12.27 -15.83 -7.67
N GLY A 200 11.72 -16.46 -8.71
CA GLY A 200 12.34 -17.60 -9.38
C GLY A 200 13.21 -17.15 -10.56
N ASN A 201 13.73 -18.12 -11.31
CA ASN A 201 14.68 -17.88 -12.40
C ASN A 201 14.15 -16.94 -13.50
N THR A 202 12.84 -16.92 -13.76
CA THR A 202 12.24 -16.13 -14.85
C THR A 202 10.97 -15.39 -14.47
N LYS A 203 10.47 -15.58 -13.23
CA LYS A 203 9.17 -15.04 -12.80
C LYS A 203 9.25 -14.62 -11.35
N ALA A 204 8.65 -13.47 -11.05
CA ALA A 204 8.36 -13.04 -9.68
C ALA A 204 6.87 -13.26 -9.37
N TRP A 205 6.54 -13.53 -8.12
CA TRP A 205 5.17 -13.62 -7.63
C TRP A 205 5.12 -13.32 -6.13
N LEU A 206 3.96 -12.85 -5.67
CA LEU A 206 3.68 -12.52 -4.27
C LEU A 206 2.76 -13.59 -3.68
N GLU A 207 3.10 -14.12 -2.52
CA GLU A 207 2.28 -15.07 -1.77
C GLU A 207 1.81 -14.44 -0.45
N ILE A 208 0.52 -14.56 -0.16
CA ILE A 208 -0.07 -14.09 1.09
C ILE A 208 -0.56 -15.28 1.90
N TYR A 209 -0.09 -15.36 3.14
CA TYR A 209 -0.41 -16.38 4.12
C TYR A 209 -1.29 -15.80 5.22
N GLN A 210 -2.33 -16.54 5.60
CA GLN A 210 -3.06 -16.33 6.84
C GLN A 210 -2.36 -17.07 7.98
N LEU A 211 -2.08 -16.34 9.05
CA LEU A 211 -1.44 -16.87 10.25
C LEU A 211 -2.52 -17.27 11.25
N PRO A 212 -2.56 -18.53 11.73
CA PRO A 212 -3.53 -18.99 12.73
C PRO A 212 -3.17 -18.48 14.14
N LYS A 213 -3.12 -17.15 14.28
CA LYS A 213 -2.75 -16.42 15.49
C LYS A 213 -3.52 -16.90 16.72
N ASP A 214 -4.84 -16.99 16.62
CA ASP A 214 -5.68 -17.39 17.76
C ASP A 214 -5.34 -18.81 18.22
N SER A 215 -5.08 -19.72 17.28
CA SER A 215 -4.66 -21.08 17.60
C SER A 215 -3.32 -21.08 18.34
N TRP A 216 -2.32 -20.37 17.79
CA TRP A 216 -1.01 -20.25 18.42
C TRP A 216 -1.08 -19.67 19.83
N LEU A 217 -1.86 -18.60 20.05
CA LEU A 217 -2.02 -18.01 21.38
C LEU A 217 -2.63 -19.01 22.36
N THR A 218 -3.70 -19.72 21.97
CA THR A 218 -4.33 -20.71 22.86
C THR A 218 -3.42 -21.90 23.18
N GLU A 219 -2.60 -22.34 22.22
CA GLU A 219 -1.66 -23.45 22.43
C GLU A 219 -0.50 -23.02 23.34
N MET A 220 0.02 -21.80 23.16
CA MET A 220 1.04 -21.23 24.02
C MET A 220 0.57 -21.07 25.47
N GLU A 221 -0.68 -20.64 25.68
CA GLU A 221 -1.29 -20.52 27.00
C GLU A 221 -1.42 -21.89 27.69
N LYS A 222 -1.94 -22.90 26.98
CA LYS A 222 -2.04 -24.28 27.50
C LYS A 222 -0.67 -24.85 27.87
N ASN A 223 0.34 -24.64 27.03
CA ASN A 223 1.69 -25.14 27.27
C ASN A 223 2.39 -24.39 28.42
N ALA A 224 2.11 -23.09 28.55
CA ALA A 224 2.55 -22.29 29.68
C ALA A 224 1.97 -22.81 31.01
N GLU A 225 0.66 -23.07 31.07
CA GLU A 225 0.00 -23.62 32.25
C GLU A 225 0.53 -25.02 32.61
N ALA A 226 0.70 -25.90 31.60
CA ALA A 226 1.25 -27.24 31.80
C ALA A 226 2.70 -27.22 32.31
N ALA A 227 3.54 -26.33 31.77
CA ALA A 227 4.92 -26.18 32.23
C ALA A 227 5.01 -25.66 33.66
N GLU A 228 4.13 -24.72 34.05
CA GLU A 228 4.04 -24.22 35.42
C GLU A 228 3.53 -25.28 36.41
N GLU A 229 2.57 -26.12 36.01
CA GLU A 229 2.08 -27.23 36.83
C GLU A 229 3.16 -28.31 37.03
N LEU A 230 3.92 -28.63 35.98
CA LEU A 230 5.05 -29.56 36.05
C LEU A 230 6.16 -29.02 36.97
N ALA A 231 6.54 -27.74 36.81
CA ALA A 231 7.54 -27.09 37.66
C ALA A 231 7.10 -27.06 39.13
N LEU A 232 5.81 -26.84 39.41
CA LEU A 232 5.26 -26.88 40.77
C LEU A 232 5.28 -28.29 41.36
N ARG A 233 5.05 -29.32 40.53
CA ARG A 233 5.05 -30.73 40.95
C ARG A 233 6.45 -31.24 41.25
N GLU A 234 7.45 -30.86 40.45
CA GLU A 234 8.87 -31.15 40.70
C GLU A 234 9.40 -30.46 41.97
N ARG A 235 8.93 -29.24 42.24
CA ARG A 235 9.27 -28.51 43.47
C ARG A 235 8.64 -29.14 44.72
N ARG A 236 7.53 -29.87 44.57
CA ARG A 236 6.86 -30.61 45.66
C ARG A 236 7.41 -32.04 45.85
N SER A 237 8.02 -32.64 44.83
CA SER A 237 8.64 -33.96 44.93
C SER A 237 10.09 -33.94 45.42
N SER A 238 10.73 -32.76 45.47
CA SER A 238 12.11 -32.57 45.93
C SER A 238 12.27 -32.24 47.43
N SER A 239 11.19 -32.28 48.23
CA SER A 239 11.28 -32.10 49.68
C SER A 239 11.49 -33.42 50.42
N SER A 240 12.72 -33.91 50.48
CA SER A 240 13.21 -34.76 51.58
C SER A 240 14.29 -34.00 52.36
N PRO A 241 14.30 -34.01 53.70
CA PRO A 241 15.27 -33.26 54.47
C PRO A 241 16.46 -34.16 54.80
N GLU A 242 17.51 -34.18 53.97
CA GLU A 242 18.82 -34.65 54.42
C GLU A 242 19.94 -33.69 54.03
N VAL A 243 20.77 -33.42 55.03
CA VAL A 243 21.88 -32.47 55.06
C VAL A 243 22.98 -32.93 54.11
N GLY A 244 23.37 -32.09 53.14
CA GLY A 244 24.52 -32.35 52.29
C GLY A 244 24.84 -31.20 51.33
N THR A 245 25.92 -30.48 51.62
CA THR A 245 26.54 -29.45 50.80
C THR A 245 26.75 -29.89 49.35
N PHE A 246 25.95 -29.40 48.40
CA PHE A 246 26.23 -29.54 46.96
C PHE A 246 25.84 -28.27 46.19
N LEU A 247 26.89 -27.70 45.57
CA LEU A 247 26.99 -26.78 44.45
C LEU A 247 25.68 -26.20 43.86
N LEU A 248 25.66 -24.86 43.78
CA LEU A 248 24.91 -24.11 42.75
C LEU A 248 25.44 -24.54 41.38
N GLN A 249 24.96 -25.67 40.89
CA GLN A 249 25.16 -26.10 39.51
C GLN A 249 23.86 -25.79 38.78
N GLU A 250 24.02 -24.95 37.76
CA GLU A 250 23.00 -24.46 36.84
C GLU A 250 22.00 -25.56 36.47
N LEU A 251 20.72 -25.25 36.65
CA LEU A 251 19.62 -26.05 36.11
C LEU A 251 19.85 -26.20 34.60
N PRO A 252 19.72 -27.41 34.01
CA PRO A 252 19.86 -27.58 32.57
C PRO A 252 18.75 -26.79 31.86
N VAL A 253 19.16 -25.81 31.07
CA VAL A 253 18.35 -24.89 30.24
C VAL A 253 17.71 -25.61 29.03
N SER A 254 17.42 -26.92 29.11
CA SER A 254 16.94 -27.71 27.96
C SER A 254 15.50 -28.26 28.09
N ALA A 255 14.70 -27.79 29.06
CA ALA A 255 13.39 -28.39 29.34
C ALA A 255 12.18 -27.74 28.64
N ILE A 256 12.38 -26.80 27.71
CA ILE A 256 11.33 -26.34 26.78
C ILE A 256 11.81 -26.55 25.34
N GLN A 257 12.18 -27.79 25.05
CA GLN A 257 12.10 -28.34 23.69
C GLN A 257 11.00 -29.41 23.70
N VAL A 258 9.85 -29.07 24.30
CA VAL A 258 8.60 -29.74 23.94
C VAL A 258 8.36 -29.31 22.50
N ASN A 259 8.31 -30.25 21.57
CA ASN A 259 7.83 -30.01 20.20
C ASN A 259 6.40 -29.47 20.31
N VAL A 260 6.27 -28.16 20.45
CA VAL A 260 5.01 -27.45 20.32
C VAL A 260 4.78 -27.35 18.82
N GLU A 261 3.95 -28.25 18.30
CA GLU A 261 3.62 -28.33 16.89
C GLU A 261 2.50 -27.33 16.60
N LEU A 262 2.89 -26.08 16.38
CA LEU A 262 1.97 -25.00 16.04
C LEU A 262 1.33 -25.23 14.67
N ASP A 263 0.05 -24.86 14.55
CA ASP A 263 -0.67 -24.94 13.26
C ASP A 263 0.09 -24.18 12.15
N PRO A 264 0.29 -24.79 10.97
CA PRO A 264 1.03 -24.14 9.90
C PRO A 264 0.22 -22.98 9.26
N PRO A 265 0.89 -21.97 8.71
CA PRO A 265 0.22 -20.88 7.99
C PRO A 265 -0.47 -21.38 6.71
N VAL A 266 -1.61 -20.77 6.38
CA VAL A 266 -2.45 -21.15 5.22
C VAL A 266 -2.22 -20.17 4.08
N LEU A 267 -1.82 -20.65 2.90
CA LEU A 267 -1.70 -19.82 1.70
C LEU A 267 -3.10 -19.38 1.23
N LEU A 268 -3.33 -18.07 1.17
CA LEU A 268 -4.60 -17.48 0.73
C LEU A 268 -4.60 -17.06 -0.73
N LEU A 269 -3.57 -16.32 -1.14
CA LEU A 269 -3.53 -15.67 -2.45
C LEU A 269 -2.12 -15.74 -3.03
N THR A 270 -2.06 -15.90 -4.35
CA THR A 270 -0.83 -15.77 -5.13
C THR A 270 -1.06 -14.73 -6.22
N VAL A 271 -0.29 -13.64 -6.19
CA VAL A 271 -0.40 -12.52 -7.14
C VAL A 271 0.83 -12.51 -8.04
N ARG A 272 0.60 -12.48 -9.35
CA ARG A 272 1.66 -12.42 -10.36
C ARG A 272 1.74 -11.01 -10.96
N PRO A 273 2.89 -10.64 -11.56
CA PRO A 273 3.00 -9.39 -12.28
C PRO A 273 1.95 -9.32 -13.39
N PRO A 274 1.36 -8.13 -13.62
CA PRO A 274 0.48 -7.90 -14.74
C PRO A 274 1.19 -8.26 -16.05
N LYS A 275 0.44 -8.82 -16.99
CA LYS A 275 0.96 -9.13 -18.32
C LYS A 275 1.36 -7.83 -19.01
N PRO A 276 2.44 -7.83 -19.81
CA PRO A 276 2.72 -6.69 -20.67
C PRO A 276 1.52 -6.43 -21.56
N ILE A 277 1.28 -5.15 -21.87
CA ILE A 277 0.25 -4.76 -22.81
C ILE A 277 0.71 -5.23 -24.19
N THR A 278 -0.03 -6.17 -24.78
CA THR A 278 0.22 -6.71 -26.12
C THR A 278 -0.95 -6.41 -27.04
N GLY A 279 -0.74 -6.46 -28.35
CA GLY A 279 -1.80 -6.30 -29.32
C GLY A 279 -2.96 -7.27 -29.08
N THR A 280 -4.16 -6.82 -29.45
CA THR A 280 -5.37 -7.62 -29.22
C THR A 280 -5.61 -8.59 -30.35
N SER A 281 -6.17 -9.74 -29.98
CA SER A 281 -6.75 -10.70 -30.91
C SER A 281 -8.22 -10.40 -31.26
N PHE A 282 -8.80 -9.32 -30.72
CA PHE A 282 -10.19 -8.97 -30.96
C PHE A 282 -10.46 -8.66 -32.43
N LYS A 283 -11.53 -9.25 -32.97
CA LYS A 283 -11.92 -9.05 -34.36
C LYS A 283 -12.68 -7.73 -34.57
N GLY A 284 -13.24 -7.16 -33.51
CA GLY A 284 -13.89 -5.86 -33.54
C GLY A 284 -14.35 -5.36 -32.17
N PRO A 285 -14.92 -4.13 -32.11
CA PRO A 285 -15.29 -3.46 -30.86
C PRO A 285 -16.30 -4.23 -30.00
N LEU A 286 -17.22 -4.97 -30.63
CA LEU A 286 -18.23 -5.75 -29.92
C LEU A 286 -17.63 -6.97 -29.20
N ASP A 287 -16.53 -7.52 -29.70
CA ASP A 287 -15.86 -8.64 -29.04
C ASP A 287 -15.02 -8.14 -27.85
N ALA A 288 -14.40 -6.97 -27.99
CA ALA A 288 -13.75 -6.31 -26.86
C ALA A 288 -14.75 -5.94 -25.76
N LEU A 289 -15.92 -5.40 -26.13
CA LEU A 289 -16.95 -4.99 -25.16
C LEU A 289 -17.56 -6.16 -24.39
N LYS A 290 -17.61 -7.37 -24.96
CA LYS A 290 -18.07 -8.58 -24.24
C LYS A 290 -17.12 -9.00 -23.13
N GLU A 291 -15.84 -8.65 -23.24
CA GLU A 291 -14.80 -8.96 -22.25
C GLU A 291 -14.56 -7.82 -21.26
N VAL A 292 -15.20 -6.66 -21.47
CA VAL A 292 -15.24 -5.60 -20.47
C VAL A 292 -16.18 -6.06 -19.36
N ASP A 293 -15.70 -5.96 -18.11
CA ASP A 293 -16.48 -6.24 -16.92
C ASP A 293 -17.73 -5.34 -16.85
N ASP A 294 -18.56 -5.48 -15.81
CA ASP A 294 -19.80 -4.72 -15.56
C ASP A 294 -19.71 -3.17 -15.61
N GLY A 295 -18.56 -2.61 -15.99
CA GLY A 295 -18.30 -1.19 -16.15
C GLY A 295 -18.06 -0.48 -14.82
N SER A 296 -18.05 -1.21 -13.71
CA SER A 296 -17.88 -0.65 -12.37
C SER A 296 -16.41 -0.36 -12.01
N MET A 297 -15.45 -0.96 -12.74
CA MET A 297 -14.03 -0.89 -12.42
C MET A 297 -13.16 -0.52 -13.62
N LEU A 298 -12.11 0.26 -13.34
CA LEU A 298 -11.02 0.49 -14.30
C LEU A 298 -10.23 -0.82 -14.44
N GLY A 299 -10.19 -1.39 -15.64
CA GLY A 299 -9.40 -2.59 -15.92
C GLY A 299 -7.91 -2.28 -16.10
N LEU A 300 -7.08 -3.33 -16.19
CA LEU A 300 -5.63 -3.26 -16.41
C LEU A 300 -5.22 -2.78 -17.82
N GLY A 301 -6.18 -2.35 -18.66
CA GLY A 301 -5.92 -1.88 -20.02
C GLY A 301 -5.76 -2.97 -21.09
N TYR A 302 -5.89 -4.25 -20.74
CA TYR A 302 -5.76 -5.37 -21.70
C TYR A 302 -6.86 -5.41 -22.77
N ASN A 303 -8.01 -4.79 -22.48
CA ASN A 303 -9.15 -4.76 -23.39
C ASN A 303 -9.08 -3.54 -24.31
N HIS A 304 -8.06 -3.45 -25.15
CA HIS A 304 -7.96 -2.41 -26.20
C HIS A 304 -8.31 -2.94 -27.59
N LEU A 305 -8.17 -2.13 -28.64
CA LEU A 305 -8.38 -2.54 -30.04
C LEU A 305 -7.14 -2.42 -30.91
N ILE A 306 -6.02 -2.00 -30.32
CA ILE A 306 -4.72 -1.92 -30.98
C ILE A 306 -4.24 -3.34 -31.28
N LYS A 307 -3.88 -3.63 -32.52
CA LYS A 307 -3.36 -4.93 -32.98
C LYS A 307 -1.85 -5.02 -32.81
N ASP A 308 -1.30 -6.23 -32.76
CA ASP A 308 0.16 -6.45 -32.64
C ASP A 308 0.92 -5.74 -33.77
N SER A 309 0.43 -5.85 -35.02
CA SER A 309 1.05 -5.19 -36.17
C SER A 309 1.04 -3.67 -36.08
N GLN A 310 0.10 -3.07 -35.35
CA GLN A 310 0.07 -1.62 -35.11
C GLN A 310 1.09 -1.23 -34.04
N TRP A 311 1.26 -2.07 -33.02
CA TRP A 311 2.27 -1.89 -31.99
C TRP A 311 3.68 -1.96 -32.59
N GLU A 312 3.96 -3.03 -33.36
CA GLU A 312 5.22 -3.23 -34.08
C GLU A 312 5.52 -2.07 -35.03
N LEU A 313 4.52 -1.58 -35.77
CA LEU A 313 4.69 -0.43 -36.66
C LEU A 313 5.02 0.84 -35.88
N GLN A 314 4.35 1.09 -34.76
CA GLN A 314 4.58 2.28 -33.94
C GLN A 314 5.95 2.23 -33.24
N GLU A 315 6.36 1.07 -32.76
CA GLU A 315 7.70 0.82 -32.22
C GLU A 315 8.77 1.01 -33.29
N ALA A 316 8.58 0.48 -34.50
CA ALA A 316 9.50 0.69 -35.62
C ALA A 316 9.61 2.17 -36.02
N ILE A 317 8.50 2.92 -36.03
CA ILE A 317 8.49 4.36 -36.27
C ILE A 317 9.24 5.08 -35.15
N PHE A 318 9.00 4.73 -33.88
CA PHE A 318 9.68 5.33 -32.74
C PHE A 318 11.19 5.09 -32.80
N CYS A 319 11.61 3.82 -32.91
CA CYS A 319 13.02 3.44 -32.97
C CYS A 319 13.75 4.10 -34.15
N SER A 320 13.12 4.19 -35.32
CA SER A 320 13.72 4.89 -36.47
C SER A 320 13.76 6.41 -36.31
N THR A 321 12.78 7.01 -35.63
CA THR A 321 12.71 8.47 -35.42
C THR A 321 13.70 8.94 -34.36
N TYR A 322 13.92 8.14 -33.32
CA TYR A 322 14.72 8.49 -32.14
C TYR A 322 16.01 7.67 -32.01
N GLN A 323 16.46 7.01 -33.10
CA GLN A 323 17.62 6.12 -33.11
C GLN A 323 18.88 6.76 -32.50
N GLU A 324 19.17 8.02 -32.84
CA GLU A 324 20.35 8.75 -32.35
C GLU A 324 20.33 8.98 -30.83
N TYR A 325 19.15 9.03 -30.20
CA TYR A 325 19.01 9.19 -28.75
C TYR A 325 19.15 7.86 -28.02
N LEU A 326 18.60 6.77 -28.59
CA LEU A 326 18.69 5.42 -28.03
C LEU A 326 20.13 4.89 -28.03
N GLU A 327 20.94 5.26 -29.03
CA GLU A 327 22.35 4.86 -29.10
C GLU A 327 23.24 5.61 -28.08
N ALA A 328 22.81 6.77 -27.58
CA ALA A 328 23.54 7.57 -26.58
C ALA A 328 23.26 7.10 -25.14
N GLU A 329 22.10 6.50 -24.90
CA GLU A 329 21.66 5.93 -23.63
C GLU A 329 22.19 4.50 -23.50
N GLY A 330 23.53 4.39 -23.46
CA GLY A 330 24.22 3.10 -23.38
C GLY A 330 23.67 2.25 -22.24
N VAL A 331 23.39 0.98 -22.55
CA VAL A 331 22.87 -0.08 -21.65
C VAL A 331 23.54 0.03 -20.28
N THR A 332 22.88 0.73 -19.36
CA THR A 332 23.24 0.69 -17.94
C THR A 332 22.92 -0.70 -17.46
N GLU A 333 23.90 -1.37 -16.86
CA GLU A 333 23.69 -2.64 -16.17
C GLU A 333 22.48 -2.50 -15.25
N GLU A 334 21.41 -3.20 -15.59
CA GLU A 334 20.15 -3.18 -14.86
C GLU A 334 20.43 -3.69 -13.44
N GLU A 335 20.51 -2.77 -12.47
CA GLU A 335 20.32 -3.10 -11.06
C GLU A 335 19.03 -3.90 -10.96
N ILE A 336 19.10 -5.13 -10.46
CA ILE A 336 17.96 -6.05 -10.34
C ILE A 336 16.86 -5.32 -9.56
N PRO A 337 15.77 -4.88 -10.23
CA PRO A 337 14.79 -4.05 -9.55
C PRO A 337 14.04 -4.89 -8.53
N ARG A 338 13.67 -4.30 -7.39
CA ARG A 338 12.64 -4.87 -6.53
C ARG A 338 11.36 -5.00 -7.37
N TYR A 339 11.00 -6.23 -7.73
CA TYR A 339 9.95 -6.46 -8.74
C TYR A 339 8.57 -5.92 -8.33
N ALA A 340 8.29 -5.84 -7.04
CA ALA A 340 7.07 -5.25 -6.50
C ALA A 340 7.28 -4.65 -5.12
N THR A 341 6.36 -3.80 -4.70
CA THR A 341 6.16 -3.41 -3.31
C THR A 341 4.69 -3.57 -2.97
N PHE A 342 4.41 -4.07 -1.77
CA PHE A 342 3.05 -4.36 -1.34
C PHE A 342 2.79 -3.97 0.12
N HIS A 343 1.53 -3.67 0.42
CA HIS A 343 1.10 -3.19 1.73
C HIS A 343 -0.21 -3.85 2.16
N PHE A 344 -0.30 -4.25 3.42
CA PHE A 344 -1.57 -4.64 4.03
C PHE A 344 -2.44 -3.40 4.33
N LEU A 345 -3.71 -3.47 3.95
CA LEU A 345 -4.64 -2.35 4.02
C LEU A 345 -5.79 -2.68 4.96
N LEU A 346 -6.01 -1.79 5.94
CA LEU A 346 -7.17 -1.82 6.83
C LEU A 346 -8.46 -1.45 6.08
N PRO A 347 -9.65 -1.81 6.63
CA PRO A 347 -10.94 -1.47 6.06
C PRO A 347 -11.04 0.01 5.68
N SER A 348 -11.48 0.28 4.45
CA SER A 348 -11.66 1.62 3.92
C SER A 348 -12.78 1.63 2.87
N GLN A 349 -13.37 2.80 2.59
CA GLN A 349 -14.45 2.91 1.59
C GLN A 349 -14.03 2.47 0.18
N ILE A 350 -12.73 2.52 -0.12
CA ILE A 350 -12.18 2.08 -1.41
C ILE A 350 -12.24 0.54 -1.54
N LEU A 351 -11.97 -0.17 -0.44
CA LEU A 351 -11.93 -1.64 -0.45
C LEU A 351 -13.26 -2.26 -0.06
N MET A 352 -14.06 -1.56 0.74
CA MET A 352 -15.30 -2.08 1.32
C MET A 352 -16.45 -1.15 0.99
N GLY A 353 -17.55 -1.73 0.51
CA GLY A 353 -18.81 -0.99 0.36
C GLY A 353 -19.35 -0.50 1.72
N PRO A 354 -20.27 0.50 1.71
CA PRO A 354 -20.76 1.16 2.94
C PRO A 354 -21.39 0.23 3.99
N GLU A 355 -21.79 -1.00 3.61
CA GLU A 355 -22.61 -1.89 4.43
C GLU A 355 -21.85 -3.06 5.08
N THR A 356 -20.55 -3.23 4.81
CA THR A 356 -19.82 -4.39 5.34
C THR A 356 -19.24 -4.12 6.73
N LYS A 357 -19.73 -4.86 7.74
CA LYS A 357 -19.15 -4.85 9.09
C LYS A 357 -17.84 -5.64 9.09
N VAL A 358 -16.72 -4.96 9.33
CA VAL A 358 -15.41 -5.61 9.49
C VAL A 358 -14.75 -5.13 10.77
N GLN A 359 -13.91 -6.00 11.37
CA GLN A 359 -13.09 -5.59 12.50
C GLN A 359 -12.07 -4.52 12.04
N PRO A 360 -11.95 -3.38 12.74
CA PRO A 360 -11.18 -2.24 12.26
C PRO A 360 -9.67 -2.50 12.21
N ASP A 361 -9.17 -3.43 13.02
CA ASP A 361 -7.74 -3.68 13.20
C ASP A 361 -7.20 -4.83 12.34
N ILE A 362 -8.08 -5.57 11.64
CA ILE A 362 -7.70 -6.68 10.77
C ILE A 362 -7.63 -6.18 9.32
N PRO A 363 -6.52 -6.40 8.60
CA PRO A 363 -6.43 -6.06 7.17
C PRO A 363 -7.52 -6.76 6.35
N VAL A 364 -8.09 -6.04 5.38
CA VAL A 364 -9.12 -6.58 4.47
C VAL A 364 -8.62 -6.78 3.05
N GLY A 365 -7.48 -6.18 2.73
CA GLY A 365 -6.91 -6.22 1.40
C GLY A 365 -5.42 -5.95 1.40
N ILE A 366 -4.81 -6.16 0.25
CA ILE A 366 -3.44 -5.80 -0.06
C ILE A 366 -3.44 -4.79 -1.22
N GLY A 367 -2.51 -3.86 -1.17
CA GLY A 367 -2.19 -2.99 -2.30
C GLY A 367 -0.80 -3.32 -2.82
N VAL A 368 -0.66 -3.50 -4.13
CA VAL A 368 0.55 -3.96 -4.78
C VAL A 368 0.84 -3.04 -5.96
N HIS A 369 2.08 -2.57 -6.10
CA HIS A 369 2.57 -2.08 -7.38
C HIS A 369 3.79 -2.88 -7.82
N TRP A 370 3.86 -3.11 -9.12
CA TRP A 370 4.99 -3.76 -9.77
C TRP A 370 5.90 -2.69 -10.35
N TYR A 371 7.21 -2.93 -10.31
CA TYR A 371 8.19 -2.00 -10.85
C TYR A 371 7.94 -1.74 -12.34
N GLY A 372 8.11 -0.48 -12.77
CA GLY A 372 7.84 -0.04 -14.13
C GLY A 372 6.34 0.00 -14.50
N ASN A 373 5.43 -0.32 -13.59
CA ASN A 373 3.99 -0.25 -13.85
C ASN A 373 3.37 1.06 -13.36
N HIS A 374 2.40 1.56 -14.14
CA HIS A 374 1.59 2.73 -13.81
C HIS A 374 0.47 2.42 -12.82
N ASN A 375 0.14 1.15 -12.64
CA ASN A 375 -1.04 0.74 -11.89
C ASN A 375 -0.68 0.31 -10.46
N PHE A 376 -1.41 0.86 -9.48
CA PHE A 376 -1.49 0.32 -8.13
C PHE A 376 -2.71 -0.59 -8.04
N CYS A 377 -2.48 -1.89 -7.84
CA CYS A 377 -3.50 -2.92 -7.83
C CYS A 377 -3.92 -3.26 -6.39
N LEU A 378 -5.22 -3.30 -6.13
CA LEU A 378 -5.80 -3.65 -4.84
C LEU A 378 -6.49 -5.01 -4.94
N TYR A 379 -6.22 -5.89 -3.97
CA TYR A 379 -6.81 -7.23 -3.87
C TYR A 379 -7.43 -7.43 -2.49
N LEU A 380 -8.61 -8.03 -2.41
CA LEU A 380 -9.33 -8.34 -1.18
C LEU A 380 -8.90 -9.71 -0.63
N LEU A 381 -8.60 -9.75 0.67
CA LEU A 381 -8.20 -10.98 1.37
C LEU A 381 -9.38 -11.93 1.59
N ASN A 382 -10.62 -11.43 1.54
CA ASN A 382 -11.84 -12.23 1.73
C ASN A 382 -12.26 -13.05 0.50
N ASN A 383 -11.63 -12.83 -0.66
CA ASN A 383 -11.82 -13.70 -1.81
C ASN A 383 -11.07 -15.00 -1.55
N SER A 384 -11.71 -15.90 -0.80
CA SER A 384 -11.28 -17.29 -0.69
C SER A 384 -11.06 -17.84 -2.11
N LEU A 385 -10.00 -18.61 -2.30
CA LEU A 385 -9.57 -19.30 -3.52
C LEU A 385 -10.67 -20.24 -4.10
N LYS A 386 -11.83 -19.69 -4.45
CA LYS A 386 -13.04 -20.39 -4.89
C LYS A 386 -13.27 -20.27 -6.39
N GLU A 387 -12.51 -19.44 -7.09
CA GLU A 387 -12.46 -19.47 -8.55
C GLU A 387 -11.29 -20.33 -9.03
N LYS A 388 -11.65 -21.32 -9.84
CA LYS A 388 -10.86 -22.46 -10.24
C LYS A 388 -9.71 -22.06 -11.17
N GLY A 389 -8.54 -22.68 -10.93
CA GLY A 389 -7.50 -22.90 -11.93
C GLY A 389 -6.45 -21.80 -12.04
N ASP A 390 -5.36 -22.14 -12.72
CA ASP A 390 -4.14 -21.37 -13.03
C ASP A 390 -4.35 -19.97 -13.70
N SER A 391 -5.56 -19.41 -13.66
CA SER A 391 -5.85 -18.06 -14.12
C SER A 391 -5.28 -17.03 -13.14
N ASP A 392 -4.46 -16.13 -13.66
CA ASP A 392 -3.86 -15.03 -12.90
C ASP A 392 -4.96 -14.22 -12.18
N LEU A 393 -4.79 -14.02 -10.87
CA LEU A 393 -5.75 -13.31 -10.02
C LEU A 393 -5.95 -11.87 -10.54
N LYS A 394 -7.19 -11.52 -10.86
CA LYS A 394 -7.55 -10.15 -11.24
C LYS A 394 -7.65 -9.26 -10.00
N PRO A 395 -7.15 -8.02 -10.06
CA PRO A 395 -7.33 -7.06 -8.97
C PRO A 395 -8.79 -6.66 -8.82
N ASP A 396 -9.22 -6.45 -7.58
CA ASP A 396 -10.55 -5.93 -7.26
C ASP A 396 -10.64 -4.43 -7.52
N VAL A 397 -9.55 -3.66 -7.40
CA VAL A 397 -9.54 -2.25 -7.80
C VAL A 397 -8.19 -1.91 -8.42
N VAL A 398 -8.19 -1.17 -9.52
CA VAL A 398 -6.96 -0.68 -10.18
C VAL A 398 -6.90 0.83 -10.09
N TRP A 399 -5.77 1.35 -9.58
CA TRP A 399 -5.47 2.77 -9.56
C TRP A 399 -4.44 3.13 -10.62
N PRO A 400 -4.83 3.77 -11.73
CA PRO A 400 -3.87 4.24 -12.71
C PRO A 400 -3.16 5.51 -12.23
N CYS A 401 -1.84 5.55 -12.40
CA CYS A 401 -1.00 6.72 -12.18
C CYS A 401 -0.47 7.26 -13.53
N ALA A 402 -0.21 8.56 -13.60
CA ALA A 402 0.26 9.21 -14.83
C ALA A 402 1.67 8.73 -15.24
N ALA A 403 2.52 8.43 -14.27
CA ALA A 403 3.86 7.89 -14.45
C ALA A 403 3.99 6.51 -13.75
N PRO A 404 4.98 5.69 -14.13
CA PRO A 404 5.28 4.45 -13.41
C PRO A 404 5.54 4.73 -11.93
N ILE A 405 5.07 3.84 -11.06
CA ILE A 405 5.16 4.03 -9.62
C ILE A 405 6.57 3.64 -9.16
N ALA A 406 7.35 4.64 -8.75
CA ALA A 406 8.70 4.46 -8.22
C ALA A 406 8.67 3.92 -6.78
N CYS A 407 7.79 4.45 -5.93
CA CYS A 407 7.65 3.95 -4.57
C CYS A 407 6.26 4.24 -3.99
N SER A 408 5.89 3.48 -2.96
CA SER A 408 4.64 3.64 -2.25
C SER A 408 4.82 3.51 -0.73
N ALA A 409 3.97 4.19 0.03
CA ALA A 409 3.96 4.10 1.49
C ALA A 409 2.55 4.18 2.04
N VAL A 410 2.31 3.51 3.16
CA VAL A 410 1.05 3.58 3.90
C VAL A 410 1.29 4.18 5.28
N SER A 411 0.42 5.10 5.67
CA SER A 411 0.50 5.77 6.97
C SER A 411 0.37 4.83 8.16
N SER A 412 0.86 5.29 9.31
CA SER A 412 0.81 4.52 10.55
C SER A 412 -0.59 4.28 11.10
N CYS A 413 -1.63 4.90 10.55
CA CYS A 413 -3.04 4.64 10.86
C CYS A 413 -3.76 3.90 9.71
N SER A 414 -3.01 3.47 8.69
CA SER A 414 -3.49 2.86 7.46
C SER A 414 -4.54 3.67 6.69
N ARG A 415 -4.72 4.96 7.00
CA ARG A 415 -5.69 5.85 6.34
C ARG A 415 -5.14 6.46 5.06
N TYR A 416 -3.93 6.99 5.14
CA TYR A 416 -3.27 7.65 4.01
C TYR A 416 -2.40 6.67 3.24
N LEU A 417 -2.44 6.79 1.92
CA LEU A 417 -1.57 6.10 0.96
C LEU A 417 -0.82 7.17 0.17
N ALA A 418 0.50 7.07 0.09
CA ALA A 418 1.31 7.92 -0.76
C ALA A 418 1.89 7.09 -1.90
N LEU A 419 1.78 7.62 -3.12
CA LEU A 419 2.37 7.07 -4.34
C LEU A 419 3.28 8.12 -4.95
N ALA A 420 4.54 7.76 -5.23
CA ALA A 420 5.44 8.59 -6.02
C ALA A 420 5.65 7.97 -7.39
N GLY A 421 5.47 8.79 -8.43
CA GLY A 421 5.85 8.46 -9.79
C GLY A 421 7.34 8.69 -10.05
N GLU A 422 7.85 8.06 -11.10
CA GLU A 422 9.18 8.32 -11.65
C GLU A 422 9.35 9.76 -12.16
N ASP A 423 8.24 10.44 -12.48
CA ASP A 423 8.16 11.85 -12.86
C ASP A 423 8.32 12.83 -11.67
N ALA A 424 8.71 12.32 -10.50
CA ALA A 424 8.82 13.04 -9.24
C ALA A 424 7.49 13.66 -8.73
N THR A 425 6.35 13.17 -9.23
CA THR A 425 5.03 13.53 -8.72
C THR A 425 4.65 12.65 -7.53
N ILE A 426 4.35 13.27 -6.39
CA ILE A 426 3.84 12.59 -5.19
C ILE A 426 2.34 12.83 -5.08
N THR A 427 1.57 11.74 -5.01
CA THR A 427 0.13 11.79 -4.74
C THR A 427 -0.17 11.18 -3.38
N ILE A 428 -0.89 11.92 -2.54
CA ILE A 428 -1.37 11.46 -1.23
C ILE A 428 -2.88 11.25 -1.30
N TRP A 429 -3.33 10.05 -1.00
CA TRP A 429 -4.72 9.63 -0.98
C TRP A 429 -5.25 9.47 0.44
N ASP A 430 -6.48 9.93 0.70
CA ASP A 430 -7.24 9.51 1.88
C ASP A 430 -8.11 8.31 1.50
N LYS A 431 -7.69 7.11 1.90
CA LYS A 431 -8.43 5.89 1.57
C LYS A 431 -9.79 5.82 2.25
N HIS A 432 -9.98 6.54 3.35
CA HIS A 432 -11.27 6.54 4.03
C HIS A 432 -12.33 7.30 3.24
N ILE A 433 -11.94 8.35 2.52
CA ILE A 433 -12.88 9.19 1.77
C ILE A 433 -12.81 8.96 0.25
N GLY A 434 -11.79 8.23 -0.23
CA GLY A 434 -11.71 7.80 -1.62
C GLY A 434 -11.17 8.84 -2.60
N TYR A 435 -10.56 9.93 -2.14
CA TYR A 435 -10.10 11.02 -3.01
C TYR A 435 -8.66 11.47 -2.71
N PRO A 436 -7.97 12.13 -3.67
CA PRO A 436 -6.60 12.57 -3.48
C PRO A 436 -6.62 13.82 -2.63
N LEU A 437 -5.85 13.82 -1.54
CA LEU A 437 -5.69 14.98 -0.67
C LEU A 437 -4.75 16.02 -1.29
N SER A 438 -3.71 15.56 -1.95
CA SER A 438 -2.69 16.42 -2.54
C SER A 438 -1.92 15.69 -3.62
N VAL A 439 -1.63 16.42 -4.69
CA VAL A 439 -0.65 16.05 -5.72
C VAL A 439 0.41 17.14 -5.68
N THR A 440 1.67 16.75 -5.51
CA THR A 440 2.80 17.67 -5.47
C THR A 440 3.90 17.15 -6.37
N ALA A 441 4.28 17.93 -7.38
CA ALA A 441 5.45 17.66 -8.19
C ALA A 441 6.70 18.27 -7.52
N ILE A 442 7.77 17.48 -7.42
CA ILE A 442 9.08 18.01 -7.05
C ILE A 442 9.67 18.64 -8.32
N LEU A 443 9.82 19.97 -8.33
CA LEU A 443 10.23 20.75 -9.51
C LEU A 443 11.69 20.54 -9.95
N GLU A 444 12.43 19.64 -9.30
CA GLU A 444 13.82 19.34 -9.61
C GLU A 444 13.92 17.90 -10.13
N GLU A 445 14.80 17.64 -11.10
CA GLU A 445 15.12 16.30 -11.64
C GLU A 445 15.67 15.36 -10.55
N ARG A 446 14.81 14.93 -9.65
CA ARG A 446 15.15 14.11 -8.48
C ARG A 446 14.32 12.84 -8.50
N PHE A 447 15.01 11.72 -8.37
CA PHE A 447 14.38 10.42 -8.19
C PHE A 447 13.96 10.23 -6.74
N ILE A 448 12.69 9.87 -6.54
CA ILE A 448 12.14 9.59 -5.22
C ILE A 448 12.44 8.12 -4.89
N ARG A 449 13.33 7.90 -3.92
CA ARG A 449 13.72 6.54 -3.50
C ARG A 449 12.81 5.94 -2.43
N SER A 450 12.30 6.77 -1.52
CA SER A 450 11.42 6.30 -0.45
C SER A 450 10.48 7.41 0.05
N ILE A 451 9.32 7.00 0.56
CA ILE A 451 8.37 7.86 1.26
C ILE A 451 8.12 7.28 2.65
N HIS A 452 8.11 8.15 3.66
CA HIS A 452 7.82 7.76 5.04
C HIS A 452 6.76 8.68 5.63
N PHE A 453 5.74 8.10 6.26
CA PHE A 453 4.84 8.83 7.14
C PHE A 453 5.47 8.90 8.54
N LEU A 454 5.62 10.11 9.08
CA LEU A 454 6.19 10.38 10.40
C LEU A 454 5.12 10.48 11.48
#